data_AF-A0A7S0Z0Z3-F1
#
_entry.id   AF-A0A7S0Z0Z3-F1
#
_cell.length_a   1.000
_cell.length_b   1.000
_cell.length_c   1.000
_cell.angle_alpha   90.00
_cell.angle_beta   90.00
_cell.angle_gamma   90.00
#
_symmetry.space_group_name_H-M   'P 1'
#
loop_
_entity.id
_entity.type
_entity.pdbx_description
1 polymer ?
#
loop_
_entity_poly.entity_id
_entity_poly.type
_entity_poly.pdbx_seq_one_letter_code
_entity_poly.pdbx_strand_id
1 'polypeptide(L)'
;PADQMETDDEQTHAAGVKTGGLNIDIHPLVIVNISDHGTRKKSLAKGKGVRVLGILLGTQEGRDVEICNSFELDYKVVNGSIQLNKDMLEVKAEQYKKVFDKYEPLGWYSNSPDK
;
A
#
# COMPACT_ATOMS: atom_id res chain seq x y z
N PRO A 1 -27.03 40.92 -20.88
CA PRO A 1 -27.17 39.46 -20.67
C PRO A 1 -26.51 38.68 -21.81
N ALA A 2 -25.27 38.29 -21.59
CA ALA A 2 -24.61 37.14 -22.20
C ALA A 2 -23.41 36.86 -21.30
N ASP A 3 -23.57 35.85 -20.45
CA ASP A 3 -22.66 35.46 -19.39
C ASP A 3 -21.27 35.09 -19.90
N GLN A 4 -20.31 35.39 -19.04
CA GLN A 4 -18.92 34.97 -19.06
C GLN A 4 -18.85 33.43 -19.05
N MET A 5 -18.10 32.84 -19.98
CA MET A 5 -17.59 31.47 -19.83
C MET A 5 -16.11 31.56 -19.49
N GLU A 6 -15.85 31.58 -18.19
CA GLU A 6 -14.54 31.28 -17.62
C GLU A 6 -14.35 29.77 -17.75
N THR A 7 -13.40 29.34 -18.57
CA THR A 7 -13.02 27.93 -18.64
C THR A 7 -12.13 27.62 -17.45
N ASP A 8 -12.71 26.98 -16.43
CA ASP A 8 -11.97 26.34 -15.34
C ASP A 8 -11.10 25.23 -15.95
N ASP A 9 -9.80 25.51 -16.07
CA ASP A 9 -8.79 24.48 -16.29
C ASP A 9 -8.74 23.60 -15.03
N GLU A 10 -9.34 22.40 -15.11
CA GLU A 10 -9.24 21.35 -14.09
C GLU A 10 -7.79 20.87 -14.02
N GLN A 11 -6.99 21.59 -13.22
CA GLN A 11 -5.60 21.29 -12.98
C GLN A 11 -5.52 20.07 -12.07
N THR A 12 -5.55 18.88 -12.66
CA THR A 12 -5.25 17.63 -11.95
C THR A 12 -3.84 17.73 -11.39
N HIS A 13 -3.71 17.97 -10.09
CA HIS A 13 -2.44 17.97 -9.36
C HIS A 13 -1.86 16.55 -9.33
N ALA A 14 -1.26 16.09 -10.43
CA ALA A 14 -0.20 15.11 -10.34
C ALA A 14 0.97 15.83 -9.66
N ALA A 15 1.06 15.73 -8.33
CA ALA A 15 2.17 16.28 -7.57
C ALA A 15 3.47 15.80 -8.21
N GLY A 16 4.21 16.74 -8.82
CA GLY A 16 5.47 16.43 -9.47
C GLY A 16 6.37 15.70 -8.48
N VAL A 17 6.79 14.49 -8.85
CA VAL A 17 7.67 13.67 -8.02
C VAL A 17 9.01 14.40 -7.92
N LYS A 18 9.23 15.06 -6.78
CA LYS A 18 10.57 15.53 -6.42
C LYS A 18 11.37 14.29 -6.06
N THR A 19 12.22 13.83 -6.99
CA THR A 19 13.19 12.76 -6.73
C THR A 19 14.32 13.31 -5.85
N GLY A 20 14.02 13.58 -4.58
CA GLY A 20 15.06 13.68 -3.56
C GLY A 20 15.70 12.30 -3.41
N GLY A 21 17.02 12.23 -3.20
CA GLY A 21 17.69 10.96 -2.92
C GLY A 21 17.22 10.39 -1.58
N LEU A 22 16.26 9.45 -1.63
CA LEU A 22 15.94 8.58 -0.50
C LEU A 22 16.82 7.34 -0.58
N ASN A 23 17.33 6.90 0.56
CA ASN A 23 17.94 5.58 0.69
C ASN A 23 16.86 4.62 1.22
N ILE A 24 16.68 3.50 0.54
CA ILE A 24 15.64 2.53 0.88
C ILE A 24 16.29 1.17 1.09
N ASP A 25 16.21 0.68 2.33
CA ASP A 25 16.64 -0.66 2.70
C ASP A 25 15.41 -1.54 2.89
N ILE A 26 15.43 -2.74 2.30
CA ILE A 26 14.31 -3.68 2.39
C ILE A 26 14.81 -4.98 3.01
N HIS A 27 14.24 -5.34 4.15
CA HIS A 27 14.54 -6.62 4.79
C HIS A 27 14.03 -7.79 3.93
N PRO A 28 14.83 -8.87 3.77
CA PRO A 28 14.42 -10.04 2.99
C PRO A 28 13.08 -10.66 3.44
N LEU A 29 12.78 -10.56 4.73
CA LEU A 29 11.51 -11.02 5.31
C LEU A 29 10.29 -10.40 4.61
N VAL A 30 10.36 -9.12 4.24
CA VAL A 30 9.27 -8.41 3.57
C VAL A 30 8.99 -9.04 2.20
N ILE A 31 10.04 -9.34 1.44
CA ILE A 31 9.90 -9.97 0.11
C ILE A 31 9.32 -11.38 0.23
N VAL A 32 9.74 -12.15 1.25
CA VAL A 32 9.20 -13.48 1.53
C VAL A 32 7.72 -13.39 1.89
N ASN A 33 7.33 -12.46 2.77
CA ASN A 33 5.93 -12.26 3.18
C ASN A 33 5.03 -11.92 1.99
N ILE A 34 5.47 -11.01 1.11
CA ILE A 34 4.72 -10.61 -0.09
C ILE A 34 4.57 -11.78 -1.06
N SER A 35 5.65 -12.54 -1.27
CA SER A 35 5.67 -13.69 -2.18
C SER A 35 4.77 -14.83 -1.68
N ASP A 36 4.81 -15.14 -0.37
CA ASP A 36 3.93 -16.11 0.26
C ASP A 36 2.46 -15.67 0.15
N HIS A 37 2.16 -14.41 0.48
CA HIS A 37 0.79 -13.87 0.38
C HIS A 37 0.21 -14.02 -1.02
N GLY A 38 0.98 -13.63 -2.06
CA GLY A 38 0.58 -13.81 -3.45
C GLY A 38 0.32 -15.27 -3.81
N THR A 39 1.27 -16.15 -3.48
CA THR A 39 1.21 -17.59 -3.80
C THR A 39 0.02 -18.27 -3.13
N ARG A 40 -0.18 -17.99 -1.84
CA ARG A 40 -1.26 -18.57 -1.04
C ARG A 40 -2.63 -18.10 -1.51
N LYS A 41 -2.83 -16.81 -1.77
CA LYS A 41 -4.11 -16.29 -2.30
C LYS A 41 -4.40 -16.83 -3.70
N LYS A 42 -3.39 -16.94 -4.58
CA LYS A 42 -3.53 -17.56 -5.92
C LYS A 42 -3.94 -19.03 -5.83
N SER A 43 -3.35 -19.78 -4.90
CA SER A 43 -3.71 -21.18 -4.63
C SER A 43 -5.17 -21.31 -4.16
N LEU A 44 -5.57 -20.52 -3.16
CA LEU A 44 -6.95 -20.50 -2.64
C LEU A 44 -7.97 -20.10 -3.71
N ALA A 45 -7.59 -19.23 -4.63
CA ALA A 45 -8.43 -18.79 -5.74
C ALA A 45 -8.47 -19.78 -6.92
N LYS A 46 -7.86 -20.97 -6.78
CA LYS A 46 -7.75 -21.99 -7.83
C LYS A 46 -7.17 -21.44 -9.14
N GLY A 47 -6.14 -20.59 -9.02
CA GLY A 47 -5.44 -20.00 -10.16
C GLY A 47 -6.12 -18.80 -10.81
N LYS A 48 -7.25 -18.30 -10.27
CA LYS A 48 -7.80 -17.00 -10.71
C LYS A 48 -6.85 -15.88 -10.31
N GLY A 49 -6.69 -14.88 -11.19
CA GLY A 49 -5.87 -13.69 -10.93
C GLY A 49 -6.45 -12.88 -9.76
N VAL A 50 -5.91 -13.13 -8.56
CA VAL A 50 -6.29 -12.40 -7.34
C VAL A 50 -5.24 -11.36 -7.04
N ARG A 51 -5.71 -10.12 -6.87
CA ARG A 51 -4.88 -9.04 -6.36
C ARG A 51 -4.71 -9.22 -4.86
N VAL A 52 -3.49 -9.04 -4.38
CA VAL A 52 -3.16 -8.96 -2.96
C VAL A 52 -2.80 -7.52 -2.61
N LEU A 53 -3.09 -7.15 -1.36
CA LEU A 53 -2.77 -5.85 -0.80
C LEU A 53 -2.18 -6.05 0.59
N GLY A 54 -1.24 -5.20 0.97
CA GLY A 54 -0.73 -5.21 2.33
C GLY A 54 0.02 -3.93 2.67
N ILE A 55 0.30 -3.75 3.95
CA ILE A 55 1.03 -2.61 4.49
C ILE A 55 2.48 -2.98 4.69
N LEU A 56 3.35 -2.00 4.43
CA LEU A 56 4.79 -2.04 4.72
C LEU A 56 5.03 -1.29 6.04
N LEU A 57 5.75 -1.95 6.95
CA LEU A 57 6.10 -1.43 8.27
C LEU A 57 7.61 -1.26 8.37
N GLY A 58 8.03 -0.20 9.04
CA GLY A 58 9.45 0.04 9.27
C GLY A 58 9.70 1.38 9.93
N THR A 59 10.90 1.91 9.72
CA THR A 59 11.35 3.19 10.28
C THR A 59 11.72 4.16 9.17
N GLN A 60 11.59 5.45 9.47
CA GLN A 60 12.11 6.51 8.63
C GLN A 60 12.90 7.49 9.49
N GLU A 61 14.19 7.64 9.19
CA GLU A 61 15.07 8.62 9.83
C GLU A 61 15.58 9.59 8.75
N GLY A 62 14.93 10.74 8.64
CA GLY A 62 15.23 11.71 7.59
C GLY A 62 14.95 11.14 6.19
N ARG A 63 16.00 10.78 5.45
CA ARG A 63 15.94 10.23 4.08
C ARG A 63 16.23 8.74 3.99
N ASP A 64 16.60 8.12 5.11
CA ASP A 64 16.84 6.71 5.21
C ASP A 64 15.53 6.03 5.63
N VAL A 65 15.04 5.12 4.79
CA VAL A 65 13.80 4.39 4.98
C VAL A 65 14.14 2.91 5.06
N GLU A 66 13.87 2.29 6.20
CA GLU A 66 14.11 0.87 6.40
C GLU A 66 12.77 0.14 6.46
N ILE A 67 12.49 -0.73 5.50
CA ILE A 67 11.28 -1.54 5.42
C ILE A 67 11.57 -2.90 6.07
N CYS A 68 11.09 -3.07 7.29
CA CYS A 68 11.46 -4.20 8.16
C CYS A 68 10.44 -5.33 8.14
N ASN A 69 9.15 -5.01 7.98
CA ASN A 69 8.08 -6.00 8.05
C ASN A 69 6.89 -5.60 7.16
N SER A 70 5.90 -6.47 7.07
CA SER A 70 4.68 -6.24 6.31
C SER A 70 3.52 -7.07 6.85
N PHE A 71 2.29 -6.61 6.67
CA PHE A 71 1.10 -7.42 6.95
C PHE A 71 0.05 -7.33 5.86
N GLU A 72 -0.76 -8.38 5.75
CA GLU A 72 -1.80 -8.52 4.72
C GLU A 72 -3.03 -7.68 5.04
N LEU A 73 -3.59 -7.05 4.01
CA LEU A 73 -4.87 -6.38 4.04
C LEU A 73 -5.92 -7.15 3.26
N ASP A 74 -7.09 -7.25 3.88
CA ASP A 74 -8.29 -7.72 3.21
C ASP A 74 -9.05 -6.53 2.62
N TYR A 75 -9.65 -6.78 1.46
CA TYR A 75 -10.42 -5.78 0.72
C TYR A 75 -11.68 -6.42 0.13
N LYS A 76 -12.67 -5.58 -0.17
CA LYS A 76 -13.87 -5.94 -0.90
C LYS A 76 -13.89 -5.17 -2.21
N VAL A 77 -14.42 -5.77 -3.27
CA VAL A 77 -14.70 -5.06 -4.52
C VAL A 77 -16.18 -4.70 -4.53
N VAL A 78 -16.48 -3.41 -4.49
CA VAL A 78 -17.85 -2.87 -4.53
C VAL A 78 -17.93 -1.92 -5.71
N ASN A 79 -18.82 -2.22 -6.67
CA ASN A 79 -18.99 -1.43 -7.90
C ASN A 79 -17.70 -1.22 -8.70
N GLY A 80 -16.81 -2.22 -8.74
CA GLY A 80 -15.52 -2.13 -9.43
C GLY A 80 -14.41 -1.41 -8.65
N SER A 81 -14.73 -0.81 -7.50
CA SER A 81 -13.78 -0.12 -6.64
C SER A 81 -13.32 -1.01 -5.48
N ILE A 82 -12.03 -0.93 -5.15
CA ILE A 82 -11.44 -1.61 -3.99
C ILE A 82 -11.79 -0.82 -2.73
N GLN A 83 -12.46 -1.46 -1.79
CA GLN A 83 -12.74 -0.94 -0.45
C GLN A 83 -11.93 -1.71 0.59
N LEU A 84 -11.05 -1.00 1.30
CA LEU A 84 -10.25 -1.55 2.38
C LEU A 84 -11.05 -1.61 3.68
N ASN A 85 -10.81 -2.65 4.49
CA ASN A 85 -11.31 -2.70 5.86
C ASN A 85 -10.42 -1.82 6.76
N LYS A 86 -10.86 -0.58 7.00
CA LYS A 86 -10.12 0.42 7.81
C LYS A 86 -9.99 -0.01 9.27
N ASP A 87 -11.07 -0.53 9.86
CA ASP A 87 -11.08 -0.98 11.25
C ASP A 87 -10.03 -2.08 11.49
N MET A 88 -9.92 -3.04 10.56
CA MET A 88 -8.90 -4.08 10.64
C MET A 88 -7.48 -3.52 10.51
N LEU A 89 -7.28 -2.53 9.63
CA LEU A 89 -5.98 -1.88 9.44
C LEU A 89 -5.52 -1.17 10.73
N GLU A 90 -6.42 -0.41 11.36
CA GLU A 90 -6.13 0.28 12.63
C GLU A 90 -5.79 -0.72 13.75
N VAL A 91 -6.62 -1.75 13.93
CA VAL A 91 -6.37 -2.80 14.93
C VAL A 91 -5.03 -3.51 14.71
N LYS A 92 -4.69 -3.87 13.47
CA LYS A 92 -3.39 -4.51 13.16
C LYS A 92 -2.23 -3.55 13.41
N ALA A 93 -2.34 -2.29 12.98
CA ALA A 93 -1.30 -1.29 13.21
C ALA A 93 -1.02 -1.09 14.70
N GLU A 94 -2.06 -1.01 15.54
CA GLU A 94 -1.92 -0.92 17.00
C GLU A 94 -1.26 -2.16 17.60
N GLN A 95 -1.62 -3.36 17.14
CA GLN A 95 -1.00 -4.61 17.59
C GLN A 95 0.49 -4.66 17.26
N TYR A 96 0.87 -4.27 16.03
CA TYR A 96 2.27 -4.19 15.65
C TYR A 96 3.02 -3.15 16.48
N LYS A 97 2.43 -1.98 16.73
CA LYS A 97 3.05 -0.94 17.56
C LYS A 97 3.28 -1.39 19.01
N LYS A 98 2.49 -2.32 19.55
CA LYS A 98 2.72 -2.90 20.89
C LYS A 98 3.95 -3.80 20.97
N VAL A 99 4.34 -4.42 19.85
CA VAL A 99 5.48 -5.36 19.78
C VAL A 99 6.72 -4.69 19.21
N PHE A 100 6.52 -3.76 18.27
CA PHE A 100 7.53 -2.99 17.58
C PHE A 100 7.15 -1.51 17.67
N ASP A 101 7.49 -0.89 18.80
CA ASP A 101 7.17 0.48 19.16
C ASP A 101 7.69 1.53 18.16
N LYS A 102 8.82 1.24 17.52
CA LYS A 102 9.45 2.10 16.50
C LYS A 102 8.86 1.94 15.11
N TYR A 103 8.08 0.89 14.84
CA TYR A 103 7.62 0.61 13.48
C TYR A 103 6.33 1.37 13.18
N GLU A 104 6.34 2.04 12.04
CA GLU A 104 5.22 2.80 11.53
C GLU A 104 4.79 2.28 10.14
N PRO A 105 3.52 2.45 9.75
CA PRO A 105 3.09 2.25 8.37
C PRO A 105 3.80 3.22 7.42
N LEU A 106 4.71 2.70 6.59
CA LEU A 106 5.48 3.49 5.62
C LEU A 106 4.83 3.53 4.24
N GLY A 107 3.99 2.54 3.92
CA GLY A 107 3.38 2.42 2.61
C GLY A 107 2.62 1.10 2.43
N TRP A 108 2.37 0.73 1.18
CA TRP A 108 1.61 -0.47 0.83
C TRP A 108 2.23 -1.18 -0.37
N TYR A 109 1.94 -2.48 -0.49
CA TYR A 109 2.31 -3.30 -1.65
C TYR A 109 1.07 -3.90 -2.33
N SER A 110 1.23 -4.25 -3.60
CA SER A 110 0.26 -5.05 -4.35
C SER A 110 0.97 -5.86 -5.42
N ASN A 111 0.40 -6.99 -5.82
CA ASN A 111 0.82 -7.70 -7.02
C ASN A 111 0.09 -7.16 -8.26
N SER A 112 0.73 -7.30 -9.42
CA SER A 112 0.03 -7.08 -10.69
C SER A 112 -1.07 -8.14 -10.86
N PRO A 113 -2.24 -7.78 -11.40
CA PRO A 113 -3.12 -8.78 -11.98
C PRO A 113 -2.32 -9.52 -13.07
N ASP A 114 -2.44 -10.85 -13.08
CA ASP A 114 -1.92 -11.68 -14.17
C ASP A 114 -2.51 -11.12 -15.49
N LYS A 115 -1.66 -10.81 -16.46
CA LYS A 115 -2.08 -10.38 -17.81
C LYS A 115 -2.80 -11.52 -18.54
#